data_AF-A0A4S0JY75-F1
#
_entry.id   AF-A0A4S0JY75-F1
#
_cell.length_a   1.000
_cell.length_b   1.000
_cell.length_c   1.000
_cell.angle_alpha   90.00
_cell.angle_beta   90.00
_cell.angle_gamma   90.00
#
_symmetry.space_group_name_H-M   'P 1'
#
loop_
_entity.id
_entity.type
_entity.pdbx_description
1 polymer ?
#
loop_
_entity_poly.entity_id
_entity_poly.type
_entity_poly.pdbx_seq_one_letter_code
_entity_poly.pdbx_strand_id
1 'polypeptide(L)' 'MNAFRFLPALGKAAVLLVFTGFVLGPLTVAVFGGFKTKRELRVNPFGIPQQWDFEFYAAMLG' A
#
# COMPACT_ATOMS: atom_id res chain seq x y z
N MET A 1 -5.34 15.80 -31.49
CA MET A 1 -5.35 14.61 -30.60
C MET A 1 -6.71 13.93 -30.77
N ASN A 2 -6.80 12.78 -31.43
CA ASN A 2 -8.09 12.17 -31.81
C ASN A 2 -8.81 11.60 -30.58
N ALA A 3 -9.91 12.24 -30.16
CA ALA A 3 -10.74 11.84 -29.01
C ALA A 3 -11.12 10.34 -29.00
N PHE A 4 -11.31 9.75 -30.19
CA PHE A 4 -11.62 8.33 -30.37
C PHE A 4 -10.56 7.35 -29.84
N ARG A 5 -9.29 7.77 -29.67
CA ARG A 5 -8.22 6.92 -29.09
C ARG A 5 -8.08 7.08 -27.57
N PHE A 6 -8.67 8.12 -26.97
CA PHE A 6 -8.52 8.42 -25.54
C PHE A 6 -9.44 7.58 -24.66
N LEU A 7 -10.69 7.36 -25.09
CA LEU A 7 -11.65 6.59 -24.32
C LEU A 7 -11.18 5.14 -24.00
N PRO A 8 -10.70 4.35 -24.98
CA PRO A 8 -10.14 3.03 -24.68
C PRO A 8 -8.83 3.10 -23.88
N ALA A 9 -8.01 4.15 -24.06
CA ALA A 9 -6.79 4.34 -23.27
C ALA A 9 -7.10 4.61 -21.79
N LEU A 10 -8.14 5.41 -21.51
CA LEU A 10 -8.60 5.68 -20.15
C LEU A 10 -9.17 4.42 -19.50
N GLY A 11 -9.96 3.63 -20.23
CA GLY A 11 -10.47 2.34 -19.76
C GLY A 11 -9.33 1.38 -19.40
N LYS A 12 -8.31 1.27 -20.26
CA LYS A 12 -7.10 0.48 -19.97
C LYS A 12 -6.39 0.98 -18.71
N ALA A 13 -6.17 2.29 -18.59
CA ALA A 13 -5.51 2.87 -17.42
C ALA A 13 -6.29 2.61 -16.12
N ALA A 14 -7.61 2.74 -16.15
CA ALA A 14 -8.46 2.45 -15.00
C ALA A 14 -8.34 0.99 -14.56
N VAL A 15 -8.40 0.05 -15.50
CA VAL A 15 -8.21 -1.38 -15.20
C VAL A 15 -6.83 -1.62 -14.58
N LEU A 16 -5.77 -1.09 -15.18
CA LEU A 16 -4.41 -1.24 -14.65
C LEU A 16 -4.26 -0.64 -13.25
N LEU A 17 -4.88 0.52 -12.97
CA LEU A 17 -4.87 1.14 -11.65
C LEU A 17 -5.60 0.30 -10.60
N VAL A 18 -6.71 -0.34 -10.96
CA VAL A 18 -7.42 -1.27 -10.07
C VAL A 18 -6.53 -2.45 -9.69
N PHE A 19 -5.90 -3.11 -10.66
CA PHE A 19 -4.99 -4.22 -10.38
C PHE A 19 -3.74 -3.76 -9.61
N THR A 20 -3.23 -2.58 -9.93
CA THR A 20 -2.10 -1.98 -9.21
C THR A 20 -2.47 -1.73 -7.75
N GLY A 21 -3.65 -1.16 -7.47
CA GLY A 21 -4.15 -0.96 -6.11
C GLY A 21 -4.39 -2.27 -5.38
N PHE A 22 -4.91 -3.29 -6.06
CA PHE A 22 -5.11 -4.62 -5.49
C PHE A 22 -3.81 -5.32 -5.08
N VAL A 23 -2.73 -5.12 -5.85
CA VAL A 23 -1.40 -5.66 -5.53
C VAL A 23 -0.68 -4.80 -4.49
N LEU A 24 -0.63 -3.49 -4.70
CA LEU A 24 0.10 -2.58 -3.83
C LEU A 24 -0.58 -2.38 -2.48
N GLY A 25 -1.91 -2.44 -2.40
CA GLY A 25 -2.67 -2.31 -1.16
C GLY A 25 -2.16 -3.22 -0.03
N PRO A 26 -2.24 -4.56 -0.17
CA PRO A 26 -1.72 -5.47 0.85
C PRO A 26 -0.20 -5.35 1.04
N LEU A 27 0.57 -5.06 -0.01
CA LEU A 27 2.03 -4.84 0.12
C LEU A 27 2.35 -3.63 1.01
N THR A 28 1.63 -2.52 0.85
CA THR A 28 1.81 -1.34 1.71
C THR A 28 1.43 -1.64 3.15
N VAL A 29 0.37 -2.42 3.39
CA VAL A 29 -0.02 -2.86 4.73
C VAL A 29 1.07 -3.74 5.36
N ALA A 30 1.68 -4.66 4.59
CA ALA A 30 2.77 -5.50 5.10
C ALA A 30 4.01 -4.67 5.44
N VAL A 31 4.44 -3.78 4.54
CA VAL A 31 5.64 -2.95 4.72
C VAL A 31 5.46 -1.99 5.90
N PHE A 32 4.39 -1.19 5.90
CA PHE A 32 4.16 -0.22 6.98
C PHE A 32 3.74 -0.91 8.28
N GLY A 33 3.00 -2.00 8.20
CA GLY A 33 2.60 -2.77 9.37
C GLY A 33 3.78 -3.33 10.16
N GLY A 34 4.92 -3.61 9.51
CA GLY A 34 6.15 -4.03 10.18
C GLY A 34 6.76 -2.99 11.11
N PHE A 35 6.36 -1.71 11.00
CA PHE A 35 6.77 -0.63 11.89
C PHE A 35 5.70 -0.22 12.91
N LYS A 36 4.49 -0.81 12.84
CA LYS A 36 3.36 -0.46 13.70
C LYS A 36 3.28 -1.37 14.91
N THR A 37 2.92 -0.82 16.07
CA THR A 37 2.65 -1.64 17.26
C THR A 37 1.45 -2.59 17.07
N LYS A 38 1.40 -3.67 17.86
CA LYS A 38 0.25 -4.61 17.87
C LYS A 38 -1.10 -3.94 18.15
N ARG A 39 -1.09 -2.84 18.91
CA ARG A 39 -2.29 -2.03 19.19
C ARG A 39 -2.71 -1.27 17.95
N GLU A 40 -1.78 -0.59 17.29
CA GLU A 40 -2.04 0.18 16.08
C GLU A 40 -2.56 -0.71 14.96
N LEU A 41 -1.93 -1.87 14.72
CA LEU A 41 -2.40 -2.84 13.71
C LEU A 41 -3.84 -3.32 13.94
N ARG A 42 -4.28 -3.40 15.20
CA ARG A 42 -5.63 -3.84 15.55
C ARG A 42 -6.68 -2.73 15.36
N VAL A 43 -6.28 -1.47 15.55
CA VAL A 43 -7.17 -0.31 15.42
C VAL A 43 -7.21 0.19 13.98
N ASN A 44 -6.06 0.32 13.33
CA ASN A 44 -5.91 0.76 11.95
C ASN A 44 -4.70 0.09 11.26
N PRO A 45 -4.92 -1.03 10.55
CA PRO A 45 -3.86 -1.71 9.82
C PRO A 45 -3.41 -0.94 8.57
N PHE A 46 -4.26 -0.07 8.01
CA PHE A 46 -3.97 0.65 6.77
C PHE A 46 -3.24 1.97 6.99
N GLY A 47 -2.61 2.49 5.93
CA GLY A 47 -1.92 3.77 5.94
C GLY A 47 -0.54 3.74 6.58
N ILE A 48 0.05 4.94 6.70
CA ILE A 48 1.41 5.17 7.20
C ILE A 48 1.41 5.03 8.75
N PRO A 49 2.50 4.54 9.37
CA PRO A 49 2.61 4.44 10.82
C PRO A 49 2.54 5.81 11.49
N GLN A 50 1.90 5.90 12.68
CA GLN A 50 1.98 7.14 13.47
C GLN A 50 3.37 7.32 14.09
N GLN A 51 4.03 6.22 14.45
CA GLN A 51 5.41 6.17 14.92
C GLN A 51 6.13 5.04 14.18
N TRP A 52 7.40 5.25 13.87
CA TRP A 52 8.22 4.27 13.16
C TRP A 52 9.03 3.45 14.17
N ASP A 53 8.50 2.29 14.57
CA ASP A 53 9.15 1.41 15.54
C ASP A 53 10.19 0.50 14.87
N PHE A 54 11.42 0.98 14.74
CA PHE A 54 12.53 0.19 14.20
C PHE A 54 12.97 -0.96 15.12
N GLU A 55 12.57 -0.94 16.38
CA GLU A 55 12.86 -2.00 17.36
C GLU A 55 12.40 -3.37 16.87
N PHE A 56 11.27 -3.45 16.15
CA PHE A 56 10.77 -4.71 15.60
C PHE A 56 11.72 -5.36 14.61
N TYR A 57 12.50 -4.57 13.87
CA TYR A 57 13.54 -5.06 12.99
C TYR A 57 14.88 -5.21 13.70
N ALA A 58 15.22 -4.30 14.62
CA ALA A 58 16.46 -4.38 15.39
C ALA A 58 16.51 -5.66 16.25
N ALA A 59 15.39 -6.04 16.86
CA ALA A 59 15.24 -7.29 17.62
C ALA A 59 15.41 -8.56 16.76
N MET A 60 15.30 -8.46 15.43
CA MET A 60 15.61 -9.58 14.52
C MET A 60 17.13 -9.73 14.30
N LEU A 61 17.91 -8.68 14.59
CA LEU A 61 19.36 -8.65 14.41
C LEU A 61 20.13 -9.07 15.68
N GLY A 62 19.51 -9.03 16.86
CA GLY A 62 20.09 -9.42 18.15
C GLY A 62 19.55 -8.60 19.31
#